data_AF-A0A4U9HSB1-F1
#
_entry.id   AF-A0A4U9HSB1-F1
#
_cell.length_a   1.000
_cell.length_b   1.000
_cell.length_c   1.000
_cell.angle_alpha   90.00
_cell.angle_beta   90.00
_cell.angle_gamma   90.00
#
_symmetry.space_group_name_H-M   'P 1'
#
loop_
_entity.id
_entity.type
_entity.pdbx_description
1 polymer ?
#
loop_
_entity_poly.entity_id
_entity_poly.type
_entity_poly.pdbx_seq_one_letter_code
_entity_poly.pdbx_strand_id
1 'polypeptide(L)'
;MVGHRSANLTLEQLEALSDEQKAKTVLVVQDPFTSYYDAQVVADFIRLVERLGYQPVLLPFSPNGKAQHIKGFLNRFAKTAQKTSDFLSRVALLGMPMVGVDPALVLCYRDEYKQTLGDKRGEFHVMLVHEWLPTIVDGQAPQEISGESWYLFGHCTEVDRTAGCACPVGLDLCPLWREARERQRRLLRHGRNLWP
;
A
#
# COMPACT_ATOMS: atom_id res chain seq x y z
N MET A 1 -0.58 -0.71 20.37
CA MET A 1 0.50 0.19 19.90
C MET A 1 0.75 1.41 20.78
N VAL A 2 0.04 1.62 21.89
CA VAL A 2 0.36 2.73 22.82
C VAL A 2 1.76 2.48 23.41
N GLY A 3 2.72 3.36 23.10
CA GLY A 3 4.10 3.32 23.61
C GLY A 3 5.18 2.84 22.63
N HIS A 4 4.83 2.46 21.40
CA HIS A 4 5.83 2.12 20.37
C HIS A 4 6.43 3.39 19.76
N ARG A 5 7.75 3.49 19.57
CA ARG A 5 8.42 4.70 19.02
C ARG A 5 7.90 5.15 17.65
N SER A 6 7.31 4.23 16.89
CA SER A 6 6.69 4.54 15.60
C SER A 6 5.36 5.30 15.73
N ALA A 7 4.66 5.17 16.86
CA ALA A 7 3.47 5.94 17.16
C ALA A 7 3.90 7.16 18.00
N ASN A 8 3.40 8.36 17.67
CA ASN A 8 3.59 9.64 18.39
C ASN A 8 4.66 10.61 17.85
N LEU A 9 5.19 10.44 16.63
CA LEU A 9 5.97 11.51 15.99
C LEU A 9 5.04 12.50 15.30
N THR A 10 5.17 13.78 15.62
CA THR A 10 4.44 14.86 14.94
C THR A 10 5.14 15.21 13.61
N LEU A 11 4.42 15.91 12.72
CA LEU A 11 5.00 16.35 11.46
C LEU A 11 6.22 17.25 11.69
N GLU A 12 6.13 18.15 12.67
CA GLU A 12 7.21 19.06 13.06
C GLU A 12 8.46 18.32 13.53
N GLN A 13 8.27 17.21 14.26
CA GLN A 13 9.39 16.36 14.70
C GLN A 13 10.05 15.63 13.53
N LEU A 14 9.27 15.25 12.50
CA LEU A 14 9.80 14.62 11.29
C LEU A 14 10.55 15.63 10.41
N GLU A 15 10.08 16.87 10.34
CA GLU A 15 10.76 17.95 9.63
C GLU A 15 12.16 18.21 10.20
N ALA A 16 12.29 18.11 11.53
CA ALA A 16 13.54 18.33 12.28
C ALA A 16 14.56 17.18 12.18
N LEU A 17 14.22 16.05 11.55
CA LEU A 17 15.17 14.95 11.34
C LEU A 17 16.28 15.36 10.36
N SER A 18 17.50 14.86 10.60
CA SER A 18 18.60 14.99 9.64
C SER A 18 18.32 14.19 8.37
N ASP A 19 19.05 14.50 7.30
CA ASP A 19 18.87 13.80 6.02
C ASP A 19 19.19 12.30 6.13
N GLU A 20 20.18 11.92 6.96
CA GLU A 20 20.51 10.52 7.24
C GLU A 20 19.40 9.80 8.01
N GLN A 21 18.73 10.51 8.92
CA GLN A 21 17.59 9.97 9.67
C GLN A 21 16.38 9.81 8.74
N LYS A 22 16.09 10.80 7.90
CA LYS A 22 15.02 10.74 6.89
C LYS A 22 15.25 9.59 5.91
N ALA A 23 16.48 9.39 5.43
CA ALA A 23 16.82 8.29 4.53
C ALA A 23 16.57 6.89 5.11
N LYS A 24 16.59 6.75 6.45
CA LYS A 24 16.28 5.49 7.15
C LYS A 24 14.85 5.41 7.65
N THR A 25 13.99 6.38 7.35
CA THR A 25 12.64 6.45 7.90
C THR A 25 11.60 6.07 6.85
N VAL A 26 10.60 5.27 7.26
CA VAL A 26 9.48 4.85 6.40
C VAL A 26 8.18 5.28 7.04
N LEU A 27 7.37 6.03 6.30
CA LEU A 27 6.11 6.56 6.77
C LEU A 27 4.98 5.58 6.44
N VAL A 28 4.37 5.01 7.47
CA VAL A 28 3.25 4.08 7.34
C VAL A 28 1.94 4.88 7.32
N VAL A 29 1.27 4.88 6.17
CA VAL A 29 -0.02 5.56 5.98
C VAL A 29 -1.12 4.68 6.54
N GLN A 30 -1.86 5.20 7.51
CA GLN A 30 -2.99 4.50 8.11
C GLN A 30 -4.25 4.61 7.25
N ASP A 31 -5.04 3.56 7.24
CA ASP A 31 -6.36 3.55 6.66
C ASP A 31 -7.41 3.00 7.65
N PRO A 32 -8.66 3.46 7.58
CA PRO A 32 -9.68 3.05 8.54
C PRO A 32 -10.04 1.57 8.47
N PHE A 33 -9.90 0.91 7.32
CA PHE A 33 -10.31 -0.48 7.23
C PHE A 33 -9.29 -1.39 7.90
N THR A 34 -8.01 -1.23 7.55
CA THR A 34 -6.94 -2.03 8.15
C THR A 34 -6.75 -1.64 9.61
N SER A 35 -6.67 -0.35 9.96
CA SER A 35 -6.40 0.04 11.34
C SER A 35 -7.52 -0.32 12.33
N TYR A 36 -8.79 -0.47 11.89
CA TYR A 36 -9.89 -0.87 12.78
C TYR A 36 -10.24 -2.36 12.71
N TYR A 37 -10.15 -3.01 11.55
CA TYR A 37 -10.56 -4.40 11.38
C TYR A 37 -9.40 -5.40 11.37
N ASP A 38 -8.18 -4.95 11.01
CA ASP A 38 -6.99 -5.80 10.95
C ASP A 38 -5.73 -5.04 11.40
N ALA A 39 -5.76 -4.54 12.63
CA ALA A 39 -4.62 -3.79 13.20
C ALA A 39 -3.34 -4.64 13.30
N GLN A 40 -3.48 -5.97 13.27
CA GLN A 40 -2.35 -6.91 13.35
C GLN A 40 -1.50 -6.84 12.09
N VAL A 41 -2.11 -6.74 10.90
CA VAL A 41 -1.40 -6.55 9.63
C VAL A 41 -0.54 -5.28 9.63
N VAL A 42 -1.05 -4.17 10.18
CA VAL A 42 -0.26 -2.92 10.34
C VAL A 42 0.90 -3.14 11.30
N ALA A 43 0.68 -3.86 12.41
CA ALA A 43 1.72 -4.15 13.40
C ALA A 43 2.83 -5.03 12.82
N ASP A 44 2.48 -6.04 12.04
CA ASP A 44 3.44 -6.94 11.42
C ASP A 44 4.22 -6.23 10.31
N PHE A 45 3.59 -5.31 9.57
CA PHE A 45 4.31 -4.44 8.64
C PHE A 45 5.33 -3.53 9.35
N ILE A 46 4.95 -2.91 10.47
CA ILE A 46 5.89 -2.11 11.29
C ILE A 46 7.09 -2.96 11.72
N ARG A 47 6.85 -4.16 12.24
CA ARG A 47 7.94 -5.09 12.64
C ARG A 47 8.82 -5.50 11.47
N LEU A 48 8.24 -5.69 10.29
CA LEU A 48 8.99 -5.98 9.08
C LEU A 48 9.95 -4.84 8.74
N VAL A 49 9.45 -3.60 8.73
CA VAL A 49 10.26 -2.40 8.47
C VAL A 49 11.44 -2.30 9.45
N GLU A 50 11.21 -2.55 10.75
CA GLU A 50 12.27 -2.57 11.77
C GLU A 50 13.32 -3.64 11.50
N ARG A 51 12.88 -4.86 11.15
CA ARG A 51 13.79 -5.96 10.83
C ARG A 51 14.63 -5.72 9.58
N LEU A 52 14.12 -4.91 8.66
CA LEU A 52 14.84 -4.47 7.46
C LEU A 52 15.82 -3.31 7.75
N GLY A 53 15.93 -2.87 9.01
CA GLY A 53 16.88 -1.82 9.43
C GLY A 53 16.38 -0.39 9.22
N TYR A 54 15.09 -0.22 8.92
CA TYR A 54 14.44 1.07 8.77
C TYR A 54 13.66 1.45 10.04
N GLN A 55 13.44 2.75 10.22
CA GLN A 55 12.64 3.31 11.29
C GLN A 55 11.20 3.53 10.79
N PRO A 56 10.22 2.70 11.17
CA PRO A 56 8.84 2.97 10.82
C PRO A 56 8.30 4.15 11.64
N VAL A 57 7.50 4.98 11.00
CA VAL A 57 6.69 6.03 11.64
C VAL A 57 5.26 5.89 11.17
N LEU A 58 4.36 5.64 12.10
CA LEU A 58 2.94 5.56 11.84
C LEU A 58 2.35 6.96 11.79
N LEU A 59 1.91 7.39 10.61
CA LEU A 59 1.34 8.73 10.44
C LEU A 59 0.02 8.86 11.21
N PRO A 60 -0.35 10.09 11.64
CA PRO A 60 -1.66 10.35 12.21
C PRO A 60 -2.79 9.82 11.32
N PHE A 61 -3.81 9.28 11.96
CA PHE A 61 -4.98 8.76 11.25
C PHE A 61 -5.67 9.88 10.46
N SER A 62 -5.89 9.65 9.17
CA SER A 62 -6.67 10.51 8.29
C SER A 62 -7.73 9.69 7.56
N PRO A 63 -9.02 10.06 7.60
CA PRO A 63 -10.05 9.32 6.90
C PRO A 63 -9.81 9.40 5.39
N ASN A 64 -9.65 8.26 4.71
CA ASN A 64 -9.41 8.23 3.26
C ASN A 64 -10.64 8.64 2.43
N GLY A 65 -11.87 8.44 2.93
CA GLY A 65 -13.10 8.79 2.21
C GLY A 65 -13.66 7.69 1.30
N LYS A 66 -12.96 6.56 1.10
CA LYS A 66 -13.44 5.41 0.28
C LYS A 66 -14.87 4.97 0.60
N ALA A 67 -15.24 4.87 1.86
CA ALA A 67 -16.60 4.50 2.27
C ALA A 67 -17.67 5.51 1.79
N GLN A 68 -17.33 6.81 1.76
CA GLN A 68 -18.21 7.85 1.24
C GLN A 68 -18.32 7.74 -0.29
N HIS A 69 -17.21 7.45 -0.97
CA HIS A 69 -17.19 7.22 -2.42
C HIS A 69 -18.09 6.04 -2.82
N ILE A 70 -17.93 4.88 -2.17
CA ILE A 70 -18.74 3.67 -2.42
C ILE A 70 -20.23 3.93 -2.20
N LYS A 71 -20.58 4.75 -1.19
CA LYS A 71 -21.97 5.12 -0.89
C LYS A 71 -22.53 6.23 -1.81
N GLY A 72 -21.75 6.73 -2.76
CA GLY A 72 -22.16 7.80 -3.68
C GLY A 72 -22.20 9.20 -3.05
N PHE A 73 -21.62 9.40 -1.87
CA PHE A 73 -21.58 10.71 -1.20
C PHE A 73 -20.43 11.57 -1.73
N LEU A 74 -20.44 11.86 -3.03
CA LEU A 74 -19.33 12.47 -3.77
C LEU A 74 -18.89 13.83 -3.20
N ASN A 75 -19.83 14.68 -2.79
CA ASN A 75 -19.50 15.98 -2.18
C ASN A 75 -18.78 15.84 -0.82
N ARG A 76 -19.10 14.80 -0.04
CA ARG A 76 -18.41 14.50 1.22
C ARG A 76 -17.05 13.89 0.94
N PHE A 77 -17.00 12.97 -0.04
CA PHE A 77 -15.76 12.38 -0.51
C PHE A 77 -14.76 13.44 -0.97
N ALA A 78 -15.16 14.40 -1.82
CA ALA A 78 -14.29 15.46 -2.29
C ALA A 78 -13.70 16.30 -1.15
N LYS A 79 -14.50 16.64 -0.12
CA LYS A 79 -14.01 17.38 1.05
C LYS A 79 -13.01 16.58 1.88
N THR A 80 -13.26 15.28 2.05
CA THR A 80 -12.34 14.38 2.75
C THR A 80 -11.06 14.18 1.94
N ALA A 81 -11.19 13.91 0.65
CA ALA A 81 -10.07 13.73 -0.27
C ALA A 81 -9.17 14.97 -0.30
N GLN A 82 -9.72 16.19 -0.38
CA GLN A 82 -8.92 17.41 -0.35
C GLN A 82 -8.09 17.52 0.92
N LYS A 83 -8.72 17.33 2.10
CA LYS A 83 -8.01 17.40 3.39
C LYS A 83 -6.88 16.38 3.49
N THR A 84 -7.13 15.16 3.03
CA THR A 84 -6.12 14.09 3.05
C THR A 84 -5.03 14.34 2.00
N SER A 85 -5.37 14.85 0.83
CA SER A 85 -4.42 15.33 -0.19
C SER A 85 -3.48 16.39 0.36
N ASP A 86 -4.02 17.41 1.02
CA ASP A 86 -3.23 18.52 1.56
C ASP A 86 -2.25 18.00 2.62
N PHE A 87 -2.71 17.09 3.48
CA PHE A 87 -1.86 16.43 4.48
C PHE A 87 -0.75 15.61 3.83
N LEU A 88 -1.08 14.69 2.92
CA LEU A 88 -0.10 13.81 2.28
C LEU A 88 0.89 14.59 1.39
N SER A 89 0.45 15.68 0.76
CA SER A 89 1.33 16.57 -0.01
C SER A 89 2.35 17.27 0.88
N ARG A 90 1.95 17.73 2.09
CA ARG A 90 2.91 18.27 3.07
C ARG A 90 3.89 17.22 3.55
N VAL A 91 3.41 16.01 3.83
CA VAL A 91 4.26 14.89 4.23
C VAL A 91 5.25 14.50 3.12
N ALA A 92 4.84 14.57 1.86
CA ALA A 92 5.70 14.25 0.72
C ALA A 92 6.94 15.16 0.61
N LEU A 93 6.87 16.40 1.12
CA LEU A 93 8.00 17.34 1.15
C LEU A 93 9.16 16.84 2.02
N LEU A 94 8.91 15.87 2.91
CA LEU A 94 9.94 15.28 3.75
C LEU A 94 10.88 14.33 2.99
N GLY A 95 10.53 13.95 1.75
CA GLY A 95 11.34 13.04 0.93
C GLY A 95 11.39 11.60 1.43
N MET A 96 10.61 11.25 2.45
CA MET A 96 10.55 9.90 3.02
C MET A 96 9.51 9.04 2.31
N PRO A 97 9.77 7.74 2.08
CA PRO A 97 8.80 6.85 1.45
C PRO A 97 7.52 6.72 2.29
N MET A 98 6.37 6.94 1.66
CA MET A 98 5.05 6.66 2.25
C MET A 98 4.55 5.30 1.75
N VAL A 99 4.18 4.41 2.65
CA VAL A 99 3.72 3.06 2.33
C VAL A 99 2.38 2.79 2.99
N GLY A 100 1.41 2.32 2.19
CA GLY A 100 0.13 1.84 2.69
C GLY A 100 0.02 0.33 2.52
N VAL A 101 -0.66 -0.31 3.47
CA VAL A 101 -0.75 -1.78 3.53
C VAL A 101 -1.93 -2.31 2.73
N ASP A 102 -3.08 -1.61 2.74
CA ASP A 102 -4.25 -2.01 1.96
C ASP A 102 -4.22 -1.45 0.52
N PRO A 103 -4.30 -2.31 -0.51
CA PRO A 103 -4.26 -1.85 -1.88
C PRO A 103 -5.45 -1.03 -2.34
N ALA A 104 -6.67 -1.36 -1.91
CA ALA A 104 -7.87 -0.64 -2.33
C ALA A 104 -7.87 0.81 -1.85
N LEU A 105 -7.25 1.06 -0.70
CA LEU A 105 -7.11 2.38 -0.08
C LEU A 105 -5.90 3.13 -0.65
N VAL A 106 -4.78 2.46 -0.90
CA VAL A 106 -3.63 3.08 -1.59
C VAL A 106 -4.00 3.52 -3.00
N LEU A 107 -4.68 2.66 -3.77
CA LEU A 107 -5.13 2.98 -5.13
C LEU A 107 -6.19 4.11 -5.11
N CYS A 108 -6.97 4.23 -4.04
CA CYS A 108 -7.89 5.37 -3.85
C CYS A 108 -7.21 6.73 -4.00
N TYR A 109 -6.01 6.87 -3.43
CA TYR A 109 -5.22 8.10 -3.49
C TYR A 109 -4.68 8.43 -4.89
N ARG A 110 -4.57 7.42 -5.75
CA ARG A 110 -3.99 7.56 -7.09
C ARG A 110 -5.06 7.91 -8.10
N ASP A 111 -6.21 7.25 -8.00
CA ASP A 111 -7.19 7.27 -9.08
C ASP A 111 -8.42 8.07 -8.71
N GLU A 112 -9.12 7.69 -7.64
CA GLU A 112 -10.34 8.37 -7.21
C GLU A 112 -10.05 9.81 -6.78
N TYR A 113 -8.91 10.05 -6.12
CA TYR A 113 -8.48 11.40 -5.76
C TYR A 113 -8.15 12.23 -7.00
N LYS A 114 -7.46 11.64 -7.98
CA LYS A 114 -7.14 12.34 -9.24
C LYS A 114 -8.41 12.66 -10.03
N GLN A 115 -9.35 11.73 -10.11
CA GLN A 115 -10.65 11.94 -10.76
C GLN A 115 -11.48 13.01 -10.06
N THR A 116 -11.43 13.06 -8.73
CA THR A 116 -12.28 13.96 -7.94
C THR A 116 -11.71 15.37 -7.80
N LEU A 117 -10.39 15.49 -7.63
CA LEU A 117 -9.71 16.75 -7.32
C LEU A 117 -8.99 17.37 -8.53
N GLY A 118 -8.68 16.57 -9.56
CA GLY A 118 -7.87 17.02 -10.70
C GLY A 118 -6.52 17.59 -10.23
N ASP A 119 -6.19 18.78 -10.71
CA ASP A 119 -4.94 19.49 -10.37
C ASP A 119 -4.82 19.82 -8.87
N LYS A 120 -5.95 19.86 -8.14
CA LYS A 120 -5.95 20.12 -6.69
C LYS A 120 -5.57 18.91 -5.84
N ARG A 121 -5.33 17.75 -6.46
CA ARG A 121 -4.89 16.54 -5.76
C ARG A 121 -3.54 16.74 -5.09
N GLY A 122 -2.66 17.55 -5.65
CA GLY A 122 -1.31 17.77 -5.13
C GLY A 122 -0.34 16.62 -5.43
N GLU A 123 0.93 16.84 -5.09
CA GLU A 123 2.03 15.96 -5.45
C GLU A 123 2.46 15.11 -4.25
N PHE A 124 2.01 13.86 -4.24
CA PHE A 124 2.43 12.84 -3.28
C PHE A 124 2.32 11.44 -3.86
N HIS A 125 3.11 10.51 -3.36
CA HIS A 125 3.05 9.11 -3.77
C HIS A 125 3.05 8.20 -2.55
N VAL A 126 1.95 7.46 -2.37
CA VAL A 126 1.86 6.37 -1.39
C VAL A 126 2.06 5.07 -2.14
N MET A 127 3.10 4.33 -1.79
CA MET A 127 3.45 3.04 -2.36
C MET A 127 2.65 1.91 -1.69
N LEU A 128 2.39 0.87 -2.46
CA LEU A 128 2.01 -0.43 -1.94
C LEU A 128 3.24 -1.09 -1.33
N VAL A 129 3.04 -1.97 -0.35
CA VAL A 129 4.16 -2.69 0.29
C VAL A 129 5.03 -3.41 -0.74
N HIS A 130 4.41 -4.04 -1.75
CA HIS A 130 5.14 -4.76 -2.80
C HIS A 130 5.81 -3.85 -3.84
N GLU A 131 5.46 -2.56 -3.90
CA GLU A 131 6.17 -1.58 -4.72
C GLU A 131 7.37 -1.00 -3.97
N TRP A 132 7.25 -0.84 -2.65
CA TRP A 132 8.32 -0.33 -1.80
C TRP A 132 9.40 -1.37 -1.51
N LEU A 133 9.03 -2.62 -1.20
CA LEU A 133 9.99 -3.67 -0.85
C LEU A 133 11.11 -3.87 -1.90
N PRO A 134 10.82 -3.93 -3.21
CA PRO A 134 11.88 -4.01 -4.22
C PRO A 134 12.87 -2.86 -4.16
N THR A 135 12.42 -1.62 -3.87
CA THR A 135 13.31 -0.44 -3.86
C THR A 135 14.41 -0.50 -2.80
N ILE A 136 14.25 -1.35 -1.79
CA ILE A 136 15.21 -1.51 -0.69
C ILE A 136 15.95 -2.85 -0.73
N VAL A 137 15.46 -3.82 -1.53
CA VAL A 137 16.06 -5.15 -1.69
C VAL A 137 16.87 -5.24 -2.99
N ASP A 138 16.64 -4.33 -3.96
CA ASP A 138 17.39 -4.32 -5.22
C ASP A 138 18.90 -4.18 -4.96
N GLY A 139 19.66 -5.23 -5.24
CA GLY A 139 21.09 -5.35 -4.94
C GLY A 139 21.46 -6.33 -3.81
N GLN A 140 20.49 -6.91 -3.11
CA GLN A 140 20.75 -8.06 -2.24
C GLN A 140 20.80 -9.34 -3.07
N ALA A 141 21.85 -10.15 -2.89
CA ALA A 141 21.94 -11.45 -3.53
C ALA A 141 20.76 -12.33 -3.08
N PRO A 142 20.04 -13.00 -4.00
CA PRO A 142 19.01 -13.96 -3.62
C PRO A 142 19.61 -14.98 -2.68
N GLN A 143 19.11 -15.05 -1.45
CA GLN A 143 19.43 -16.18 -0.58
C GLN A 143 18.67 -17.40 -1.08
N GLU A 144 19.31 -18.56 -1.11
CA GLU A 144 18.61 -19.81 -1.35
C GLU A 144 17.64 -20.03 -0.20
N ILE A 145 16.35 -19.86 -0.48
CA ILE A 145 15.28 -20.12 0.47
C ILE A 145 14.97 -21.61 0.41
N SER A 146 15.34 -22.36 1.44
CA SER A 146 14.84 -23.73 1.61
C SER A 146 13.41 -23.67 2.16
N GLY A 147 12.43 -24.19 1.42
CA GLY A 147 11.03 -24.23 1.89
C GLY A 147 10.00 -24.31 0.77
N GLU A 148 8.74 -24.13 1.14
CA GLU A 148 7.60 -24.12 0.21
C GLU A 148 7.59 -22.86 -0.67
N SER A 149 7.10 -23.01 -1.91
CA SER A 149 6.93 -21.87 -2.82
C SER A 149 5.79 -20.97 -2.36
N TRP A 150 6.07 -19.67 -2.24
CA TRP A 150 5.08 -18.65 -1.92
C TRP A 150 4.55 -18.02 -3.21
N TYR A 151 3.25 -17.77 -3.25
CA TYR A 151 2.59 -17.12 -4.39
C TYR A 151 1.99 -15.80 -3.94
N LEU A 152 2.31 -14.72 -4.67
CA LEU A 152 1.69 -13.42 -4.47
C LEU A 152 0.38 -13.36 -5.25
N PHE A 153 -0.74 -13.29 -4.54
CA PHE A 153 -2.05 -13.05 -5.13
C PHE A 153 -2.38 -11.57 -5.06
N GLY A 154 -2.31 -10.87 -6.20
CA GLY A 154 -2.76 -9.48 -6.27
C GLY A 154 -4.27 -9.37 -6.06
N HIS A 155 -4.70 -8.30 -5.41
CA HIS A 155 -6.12 -7.95 -5.29
C HIS A 155 -6.69 -7.63 -6.68
N CYS A 156 -8.00 -7.83 -6.89
CA CYS A 156 -8.64 -7.50 -8.17
C CYS A 156 -8.34 -6.07 -8.64
N THR A 157 -8.27 -5.12 -7.70
CA THR A 157 -7.93 -3.71 -7.95
C THR A 157 -6.50 -3.49 -8.46
N GLU A 158 -5.58 -4.42 -8.18
CA GLU A 158 -4.19 -4.41 -8.66
C GLU A 158 -4.06 -5.15 -10.00
N VAL A 159 -4.80 -6.27 -10.16
CA VAL A 159 -4.73 -7.16 -11.33
C VAL A 159 -5.36 -6.53 -12.57
N ASP A 160 -6.46 -5.79 -12.44
CA ASP A 160 -7.08 -5.11 -13.59
C ASP A 160 -6.15 -4.05 -14.21
N ARG A 161 -5.14 -3.58 -13.47
CA ARG A 161 -4.19 -2.55 -13.93
C ARG A 161 -2.89 -3.08 -14.51
N THR A 162 -2.46 -4.26 -14.11
CA THR A 162 -1.25 -4.90 -14.66
C THR A 162 -1.47 -5.44 -16.08
N ALA A 163 -2.70 -5.46 -16.59
CA ALA A 163 -3.00 -5.79 -17.99
C ALA A 163 -2.49 -4.73 -19.01
N GLY A 164 -2.04 -3.55 -18.55
CA GLY A 164 -1.51 -2.48 -19.41
C GLY A 164 -0.02 -2.16 -19.25
N CYS A 165 0.71 -2.84 -18.36
CA CYS A 165 2.13 -2.55 -18.10
C CYS A 165 3.00 -3.71 -18.58
N ALA A 166 3.73 -3.53 -19.67
CA ALA A 166 4.79 -4.44 -20.07
C ALA A 166 5.86 -4.46 -18.96
N CYS A 167 6.01 -5.61 -18.31
CA CYS A 167 7.05 -5.82 -17.32
C CYS A 167 8.43 -5.78 -18.02
N PRO A 168 9.40 -4.94 -17.61
CA PRO A 168 10.74 -4.97 -18.19
C PRO A 168 11.65 -6.04 -17.56
N VAL A 169 11.15 -6.80 -16.56
CA VAL A 169 11.93 -7.87 -15.94
C VAL A 169 11.57 -9.17 -16.64
N GLY A 170 12.49 -9.67 -17.46
CA GLY A 170 12.37 -10.88 -18.27
C GLY A 170 12.20 -12.16 -17.45
N LEU A 171 11.04 -12.32 -16.84
CA LEU A 171 10.50 -13.60 -16.37
C LEU A 171 9.32 -13.92 -17.29
N ASP A 172 9.57 -14.80 -18.25
CA ASP A 172 8.59 -15.31 -19.21
C ASP A 172 7.54 -16.18 -18.48
N LEU A 173 6.66 -15.54 -17.72
CA LEU A 173 5.62 -16.15 -16.90
C LEU A 173 4.32 -16.41 -17.71
N CYS A 174 4.36 -16.26 -19.03
CA CYS A 174 3.19 -16.38 -19.91
C CYS A 174 2.51 -17.78 -19.92
N PRO A 175 3.24 -18.91 -19.82
CA PRO A 175 2.60 -20.23 -19.79
C PRO A 175 1.96 -20.55 -18.43
N LEU A 176 2.65 -20.23 -17.34
CA LEU A 176 2.24 -20.57 -15.97
C LEU A 176 1.03 -19.75 -15.49
N TRP A 177 0.92 -18.49 -15.93
CA TRP A 177 -0.28 -17.68 -15.66
C TRP A 177 -1.55 -18.22 -16.32
N ARG A 178 -1.40 -18.86 -17.48
CA ARG A 178 -2.50 -19.50 -18.20
C ARG A 178 -3.02 -20.70 -17.40
N GLU A 179 -2.10 -21.48 -16.86
CA GLU A 179 -2.39 -22.67 -16.05
C GLU A 179 -2.99 -22.31 -14.67
N ALA A 180 -2.50 -21.26 -14.02
CA ALA A 180 -3.08 -20.75 -12.77
C ALA A 180 -4.52 -20.23 -12.96
N ARG A 181 -4.79 -19.49 -14.04
CA ARG A 181 -6.16 -19.05 -14.39
C ARG A 181 -7.07 -20.24 -14.73
N GLU A 182 -6.56 -21.28 -15.38
CA GLU A 182 -7.32 -22.50 -15.65
C GLU A 182 -7.64 -23.30 -14.39
N ARG A 183 -6.69 -23.42 -13.45
CA ARG A 183 -6.92 -24.06 -12.15
C ARG A 183 -7.94 -23.30 -11.31
N GLN A 184 -7.85 -21.97 -11.25
CA GLN A 184 -8.82 -21.14 -10.53
C GLN A 184 -10.21 -21.18 -11.20
N ARG A 185 -10.28 -21.23 -12.53
CA ARG A 185 -11.56 -21.44 -13.26
C ARG A 185 -12.12 -22.86 -13.07
N ARG A 186 -11.29 -23.90 -12.95
CA ARG A 186 -11.75 -25.27 -12.65
C ARG A 186 -12.28 -25.37 -11.21
N LEU A 187 -11.59 -24.78 -10.24
CA LEU A 187 -12.04 -24.69 -8.85
C LEU A 187 -13.39 -23.97 -8.73
N LEU A 188 -13.58 -22.84 -9.42
CA LEU A 188 -14.84 -22.10 -9.43
C LEU A 188 -15.98 -22.78 -10.22
N ARG A 189 -15.68 -23.73 -11.13
CA ARG A 189 -16.68 -24.54 -11.83
C ARG A 189 -17.07 -25.79 -11.04
N HIS A 190 -16.12 -26.42 -10.33
CA HIS A 190 -16.39 -27.61 -9.51
C HIS A 190 -16.98 -27.26 -8.14
N GLY A 191 -16.78 -26.03 -7.64
CA GLY A 191 -17.41 -25.53 -6.41
C GLY A 191 -18.91 -25.24 -6.49
N ARG A 192 -19.56 -25.37 -7.67
CA ARG A 192 -21.02 -25.18 -7.82
C ARG A 192 -21.86 -26.42 -7.48
N ASN A 193 -21.23 -27.57 -7.24
CA ASN A 193 -21.93 -28.82 -6.89
C ASN A 193 -21.70 -29.25 -5.42
N LEU A 194 -21.22 -28.35 -4.57
CA LEU A 194 -20.95 -28.62 -3.15
C LEU A 194 -21.61 -27.57 -2.25
N TRP A 195 -22.93 -27.45 -2.37
CA TRP A 195 -23.80 -27.03 -1.27
C TRP A 195 -25.24 -27.52 -1.57
N PRO A 196 -25.94 -28.20 -0.64
CA PRO A 196 -27.34 -28.58 -0.80
C PRO A 196 -28.29 -27.39 -0.92
#